data_AF-A0A7W8CBK7-F1
#
_entry.id   AF-A0A7W8CBK7-F1
#
_cell.length_a   1.000
_cell.length_b   1.000
_cell.length_c   1.000
_cell.angle_alpha   90.00
_cell.angle_beta   90.00
_cell.angle_gamma   90.00
#
_symmetry.space_group_name_H-M   'P 1'
#
loop_
_entity.id
_entity.type
_entity.pdbx_description
1 polymer ?
#
loop_
_entity_poly.entity_id
_entity_poly.type
_entity_poly.pdbx_seq_one_letter_code
_entity_poly.pdbx_strand_id
1 'polypeptide(L)'
;MASLQNQRVLIRVFAALRFATGGSAWLAPTKTARIMGLGSDHQQPLTAQLFGSRELTLAAAIMDTSPQLRTRALQLGLLVDGLDVLAAVGGVRRHTLSVPGATFAGGGAALFAVLGVMALSGEKRPARLRHPVENLLGHVAGGGQ
;
A
#
# COMPACT_ATOMS: atom_id res chain seq x y z
N MET A 1 -20.17 -13.29 -6.56
CA MET A 1 -18.85 -13.73 -7.06
C MET A 1 -18.01 -12.60 -7.67
N ALA A 2 -18.57 -11.72 -8.52
CA ALA A 2 -17.84 -10.60 -9.17
C ALA A 2 -17.08 -9.67 -8.20
N SER A 3 -17.64 -9.36 -7.02
CA SER A 3 -16.98 -8.50 -6.02
C SER A 3 -15.67 -9.10 -5.46
N LEU A 4 -15.57 -10.43 -5.31
CA LEU A 4 -14.37 -11.08 -4.79
C LEU A 4 -13.28 -11.15 -5.87
N GLN A 5 -13.67 -11.29 -7.13
CA GLN A 5 -12.75 -11.29 -8.27
C GLN A 5 -12.13 -9.91 -8.47
N ASN A 6 -12.95 -8.85 -8.44
CA ASN A 6 -12.46 -7.47 -8.52
C ASN A 6 -11.50 -7.15 -7.37
N GLN A 7 -11.75 -7.68 -6.17
CA GLN A 7 -10.87 -7.47 -5.02
C GLN A 7 -9.49 -8.12 -5.22
N ARG A 8 -9.44 -9.35 -5.72
CA ARG A 8 -8.17 -10.04 -6.00
C ARG A 8 -7.40 -9.32 -7.09
N VAL A 9 -8.08 -8.81 -8.11
CA VAL A 9 -7.46 -8.00 -9.17
C VAL A 9 -6.89 -6.72 -8.57
N LEU A 10 -7.65 -6.00 -7.75
CA LEU A 10 -7.17 -4.79 -7.08
C LEU A 10 -5.91 -5.04 -6.24
N ILE A 11 -5.91 -6.09 -5.42
CA ILE A 11 -4.74 -6.43 -4.57
C ILE A 11 -3.52 -6.74 -5.44
N ARG A 12 -3.69 -7.50 -6.53
CA ARG A 12 -2.59 -7.84 -7.45
C ARG A 12 -2.07 -6.62 -8.19
N VAL A 13 -2.95 -5.77 -8.71
CA VAL A 13 -2.58 -4.53 -9.38
C VAL A 13 -1.84 -3.62 -8.39
N PHE A 14 -2.34 -3.52 -7.16
CA PHE A 14 -1.71 -2.70 -6.13
C PHE A 14 -0.31 -3.21 -5.76
N ALA A 15 -0.15 -4.52 -5.57
CA ALA A 15 1.17 -5.11 -5.34
C ALA A 15 2.12 -4.91 -6.53
N ALA A 16 1.61 -5.05 -7.76
CA ALA A 16 2.40 -4.83 -8.97
C ALA A 16 2.84 -3.36 -9.10
N LEU A 17 1.98 -2.40 -8.77
CA LEU A 17 2.34 -0.98 -8.74
C LEU A 17 3.45 -0.71 -7.72
N ARG A 18 3.32 -1.25 -6.51
CA ARG A 18 4.38 -1.15 -5.48
C ARG A 18 5.68 -1.78 -5.96
N PHE A 19 5.61 -2.96 -6.57
CA PHE A 19 6.78 -3.64 -7.10
C PHE A 19 7.46 -2.82 -8.20
N ALA A 20 6.70 -2.27 -9.14
CA ALA A 20 7.22 -1.45 -10.22
C ALA A 20 7.86 -0.16 -9.69
N THR A 21 7.17 0.54 -8.78
CA THR A 21 7.70 1.73 -8.12
C THR A 21 8.97 1.41 -7.35
N GLY A 22 8.95 0.38 -6.49
CA GLY A 22 10.10 -0.01 -5.69
C GLY A 22 11.28 -0.50 -6.51
N GLY A 23 11.02 -1.33 -7.52
CA GLY A 23 12.01 -1.82 -8.46
C GLY A 23 12.66 -0.70 -9.27
N SER A 24 11.88 0.27 -9.74
CA SER A 24 12.42 1.44 -10.44
C SER A 24 13.27 2.33 -9.52
N ALA A 25 12.86 2.51 -8.27
CA ALA A 25 13.60 3.26 -7.27
C ALA A 25 14.92 2.57 -6.88
N TRP A 26 14.94 1.24 -6.85
CA TRP A 26 16.12 0.48 -6.49
C TRP A 26 17.12 0.31 -7.66
N LEU A 27 16.62 0.04 -8.88
CA LEU A 27 17.44 -0.20 -10.07
C LEU A 27 17.88 1.09 -10.78
N ALA A 28 17.08 2.15 -10.72
CA ALA A 28 17.37 3.44 -11.34
C ALA A 28 17.31 4.60 -10.33
N PRO A 29 18.05 4.51 -9.20
CA PRO A 29 17.85 5.38 -8.05
C PRO A 29 18.09 6.86 -8.36
N THR A 30 19.10 7.19 -9.17
CA THR A 30 19.39 8.58 -9.57
C THR A 30 18.26 9.19 -10.41
N LYS A 31 17.65 8.40 -11.31
CA LYS A 31 16.52 8.88 -12.13
C LYS A 31 15.29 9.08 -11.25
N THR A 32 15.00 8.11 -10.40
CA THR A 32 13.85 8.16 -9.48
C THR A 32 13.96 9.32 -8.50
N ALA A 33 15.12 9.52 -7.89
CA ALA A 33 15.37 10.66 -7.01
C ALA A 33 15.11 12.01 -7.69
N ARG A 34 15.60 12.17 -8.94
CA ARG A 34 15.38 13.39 -9.72
C ARG A 34 13.90 13.63 -10.00
N ILE A 35 13.14 12.59 -10.36
CA ILE A 35 11.69 12.70 -10.63
C ILE A 35 10.93 13.06 -9.34
N MET A 36 11.34 12.49 -8.20
CA MET A 36 10.81 12.85 -6.89
C MET A 36 11.21 14.26 -6.43
N GLY A 37 11.97 15.00 -7.25
CA GLY A 37 12.41 16.36 -6.95
C GLY A 37 13.42 16.42 -5.80
N LEU A 38 14.08 15.31 -5.50
CA LEU A 38 15.25 15.28 -4.63
C LEU A 38 16.40 15.97 -5.38
N GLY A 39 17.14 16.84 -4.69
CA GLY A 39 18.21 17.64 -5.28
C GLY A 39 19.39 16.81 -5.81
N SER A 40 20.46 17.46 -6.27
CA SER A 40 21.65 16.81 -6.83
C SER A 40 22.63 16.28 -5.78
N ASP A 41 22.14 15.93 -4.58
CA ASP A 41 22.99 15.48 -3.49
C ASP A 41 23.42 14.01 -3.67
N HIS A 42 24.67 13.70 -3.36
CA HIS A 42 25.29 12.39 -3.52
C HIS A 42 24.61 11.28 -2.72
N GLN A 43 23.85 11.63 -1.67
CA GLN A 43 23.11 10.67 -0.84
C GLN A 43 21.72 10.31 -1.39
N GLN A 44 21.22 11.02 -2.40
CA GLN A 44 19.85 10.79 -2.90
C GLN A 44 19.63 9.41 -3.54
N PRO A 45 20.61 8.81 -4.26
CA PRO A 45 20.45 7.45 -4.75
C PRO A 45 20.22 6.44 -3.62
N LEU A 46 20.90 6.59 -2.49
CA LEU A 46 20.70 5.72 -1.32
C LEU A 46 19.28 5.89 -0.77
N THR A 47 18.80 7.12 -0.62
CA THR A 47 17.42 7.38 -0.17
C THR A 47 16.39 6.74 -1.11
N ALA A 48 16.59 6.85 -2.43
CA ALA A 48 15.73 6.19 -3.41
C ALA A 48 15.77 4.65 -3.30
N GLN A 49 16.94 4.06 -3.04
CA GLN A 49 17.06 2.61 -2.82
C GLN A 49 16.41 2.15 -1.53
N LEU A 50 16.50 2.92 -0.45
CA LEU A 50 15.82 2.64 0.82
C LEU A 50 14.30 2.72 0.69
N PHE A 51 13.80 3.72 -0.04
CA PHE A 51 12.39 3.77 -0.43
C PHE A 51 12.01 2.56 -1.28
N GLY A 52 12.85 2.23 -2.27
CA GLY A 52 12.61 1.10 -3.16
C GLY A 52 12.56 -0.25 -2.45
N SER A 53 13.47 -0.50 -1.51
CA SER A 53 13.51 -1.74 -0.73
C SER A 53 12.24 -1.92 0.09
N ARG A 54 11.75 -0.86 0.74
CA ARG A 54 10.48 -0.86 1.47
C ARG A 54 9.31 -1.26 0.57
N GLU A 55 9.18 -0.64 -0.61
CA GLU A 55 8.08 -0.92 -1.53
C GLU A 55 8.14 -2.35 -2.08
N LEU A 56 9.34 -2.86 -2.37
CA LEU A 56 9.54 -4.25 -2.78
C LEU A 56 9.15 -5.23 -1.66
N THR A 57 9.54 -4.96 -0.41
CA THR A 57 9.16 -5.80 0.74
C THR A 57 7.65 -5.79 0.95
N LEU A 58 6.99 -4.63 0.88
CA LEU A 58 5.54 -4.54 1.00
C LEU A 58 4.83 -5.27 -0.16
N ALA A 59 5.30 -5.12 -1.39
CA ALA A 59 4.76 -5.83 -2.55
C ALA A 59 4.82 -7.35 -2.37
N ALA A 60 5.98 -7.86 -1.91
CA ALA A 60 6.16 -9.28 -1.63
C ALA A 60 5.20 -9.76 -0.53
N ALA A 61 5.10 -9.04 0.59
CA ALA A 61 4.24 -9.41 1.71
C ALA A 61 2.73 -9.33 1.36
N ILE A 62 2.32 -8.41 0.48
CA ILE A 62 0.92 -8.34 -0.02
C ILE A 62 0.59 -9.53 -0.92
N MET A 63 1.57 -10.04 -1.67
CA MET A 63 1.40 -11.20 -2.56
C MET A 63 1.49 -12.55 -1.85
N ASP A 64 1.80 -12.54 -0.55
CA ASP A 64 1.85 -13.75 0.26
C ASP A 64 0.48 -14.47 0.31
N THR A 65 0.51 -15.79 0.47
CA THR A 65 -0.68 -16.62 0.53
C THR A 65 -1.41 -16.51 1.87
N SER A 66 -0.71 -16.09 2.93
CA SER A 66 -1.23 -15.85 4.28
C SER A 66 -2.14 -14.60 4.32
N PRO A 67 -3.45 -14.76 4.58
CA PRO A 67 -4.38 -13.63 4.66
C PRO A 67 -4.04 -12.66 5.80
N GLN A 68 -3.49 -13.17 6.91
CA GLN A 68 -3.09 -12.36 8.06
C GLN A 68 -1.88 -11.50 7.72
N LEU A 69 -0.84 -12.09 7.10
CA LEU A 69 0.35 -11.35 6.69
C LEU A 69 -0.01 -10.31 5.63
N ARG A 70 -0.79 -10.68 4.62
CA ARG A 70 -1.29 -9.74 3.60
C ARG A 70 -2.05 -8.57 4.22
N THR A 71 -2.97 -8.83 5.14
CA THR A 71 -3.74 -7.76 5.80
C THR A 71 -2.83 -6.82 6.60
N ARG A 72 -1.85 -7.36 7.32
CA ARG A 72 -0.86 -6.55 8.04
C ARG A 72 0.02 -5.74 7.09
N ALA A 73 0.46 -6.34 5.99
CA ALA A 73 1.24 -5.66 4.96
C ALA A 73 0.45 -4.51 4.32
N LEU A 74 -0.83 -4.69 4.04
CA LEU A 74 -1.71 -3.62 3.55
C LEU A 74 -1.89 -2.48 4.57
N GLN A 75 -2.03 -2.80 5.87
CA GLN A 75 -2.13 -1.80 6.94
C GLN A 75 -0.84 -1.00 7.11
N LEU A 76 0.30 -1.69 7.12
CA LEU A 76 1.61 -1.06 7.22
C LEU A 76 1.88 -0.22 5.96
N GLY A 77 1.57 -0.73 4.77
CA GLY A 77 1.69 0.04 3.53
C GLY A 77 0.87 1.33 3.58
N LEU A 78 -0.39 1.27 4.00
CA LEU A 78 -1.24 2.45 4.19
C LEU A 78 -0.64 3.46 5.20
N LEU A 79 -0.12 2.96 6.32
CA LEU A 79 0.53 3.82 7.30
C LEU A 79 1.71 4.55 6.67
N VAL A 80 2.57 3.84 5.95
CA VAL A 80 3.74 4.50 5.37
C VAL A 80 3.37 5.44 4.22
N ASP A 81 2.39 5.10 3.37
CA ASP A 81 1.87 6.04 2.36
C ASP A 81 1.36 7.34 3.01
N GLY A 82 0.66 7.23 4.15
CA GLY A 82 0.21 8.39 4.92
C GLY A 82 1.38 9.23 5.46
N LEU A 83 2.42 8.58 5.98
CA LEU A 83 3.63 9.26 6.43
C LEU A 83 4.38 9.95 5.29
N ASP A 84 4.42 9.34 4.10
CA ASP A 84 5.03 9.94 2.90
C ASP A 84 4.29 11.19 2.44
N VAL A 85 2.95 11.18 2.48
CA VAL A 85 2.14 12.38 2.20
C VAL A 85 2.46 13.51 3.19
N LEU A 86 2.52 13.19 4.49
CA LEU A 86 2.87 14.17 5.53
C LEU A 86 4.29 14.71 5.34
N ALA A 87 5.24 13.84 4.96
CA ALA A 87 6.61 14.22 4.66
C ALA A 87 6.69 15.16 3.45
N ALA A 88 5.95 14.86 2.36
CA ALA A 88 5.88 15.70 1.17
C ALA A 88 5.29 17.09 1.49
N VAL A 89 4.19 17.15 2.24
CA VAL A 89 3.59 18.42 2.70
C VAL A 89 4.58 19.20 3.57
N GLY A 90 5.25 18.54 4.51
CA GLY A 90 6.29 19.14 5.33
C GLY A 90 7.47 19.67 4.50
N GLY A 91 7.87 18.95 3.46
CA GLY A 91 8.93 19.35 2.54
C GLY A 91 8.59 20.59 1.72
N VAL A 92 7.35 20.69 1.22
CA VAL A 92 6.85 21.91 0.55
C VAL A 92 6.83 23.10 1.51
N ARG A 93 6.29 22.90 2.73
CA ARG A 93 6.20 23.96 3.74
C ARG A 93 7.58 24.49 4.18
N ARG A 94 8.61 23.65 4.17
CA ARG A 94 9.99 24.03 4.52
C ARG A 94 10.83 24.42 3.31
N HIS A 95 10.26 24.48 2.10
CA HIS A 95 10.97 24.74 0.86
C HIS A 95 12.14 23.78 0.57
N THR A 96 12.10 22.57 1.13
CA THR A 96 13.11 21.53 0.89
C THR A 96 12.75 20.59 -0.25
N LEU A 97 11.52 20.70 -0.78
CA LEU A 97 11.01 19.89 -1.89
C LEU A 97 10.38 20.79 -2.94
N SER A 98 10.75 20.58 -4.21
CA SER A 98 10.17 21.30 -5.33
C SER A 98 8.69 20.93 -5.51
N VAL A 99 7.88 21.85 -6.05
CA VAL A 99 6.44 21.60 -6.31
C VAL A 99 6.23 20.39 -7.23
N PRO A 100 6.97 20.20 -8.35
CA PRO A 100 6.85 18.99 -9.16
C PRO A 100 7.21 17.72 -8.39
N GLY A 101 8.26 17.77 -7.57
CA GLY A 101 8.68 16.64 -6.73
C GLY A 101 7.63 16.28 -5.68
N ALA A 102 7.01 17.28 -5.05
CA ALA A 102 5.92 17.10 -4.10
C ALA A 102 4.67 16.51 -4.75
N THR A 103 4.33 16.94 -5.96
CA THR A 103 3.22 16.36 -6.72
C THR A 103 3.51 14.90 -7.06
N PHE A 104 4.73 14.56 -7.47
CA PHE A 104 5.06 13.18 -7.82
C PHE A 104 5.15 12.27 -6.59
N ALA A 105 5.95 12.65 -5.58
CA ALA A 105 6.15 11.87 -4.38
C ALA A 105 4.90 11.84 -3.49
N GLY A 106 4.35 13.02 -3.17
CA GLY A 106 3.16 13.14 -2.33
C GLY A 106 1.88 12.68 -3.04
N GLY A 107 1.73 12.98 -4.33
CA GLY A 107 0.58 12.50 -5.12
C GLY A 107 0.62 10.99 -5.34
N GLY A 108 1.79 10.41 -5.62
CA GLY A 108 1.98 8.96 -5.69
C GLY A 108 1.65 8.27 -4.37
N ALA A 109 2.14 8.81 -3.26
CA ALA A 109 1.81 8.31 -1.92
C ALA A 109 0.30 8.42 -1.62
N ALA A 110 -0.35 9.53 -1.96
CA ALA A 110 -1.79 9.69 -1.79
C ALA A 110 -2.60 8.67 -2.62
N LEU A 111 -2.17 8.39 -3.86
CA LEU A 111 -2.76 7.34 -4.69
C LEU A 111 -2.62 5.97 -4.03
N PHE A 112 -1.43 5.63 -3.52
CA PHE A 112 -1.20 4.36 -2.84
C PHE A 112 -2.02 4.23 -1.55
N ALA A 113 -2.19 5.32 -0.80
CA ALA A 113 -3.05 5.34 0.37
C ALA A 113 -4.52 5.03 0.01
N VAL A 114 -5.06 5.66 -1.04
CA VAL A 114 -6.43 5.41 -1.52
C VAL A 114 -6.59 3.94 -1.94
N LEU A 115 -5.67 3.42 -2.75
CA LEU A 115 -5.68 2.03 -3.19
C LEU A 115 -5.55 1.05 -2.01
N GLY A 116 -4.74 1.39 -1.01
CA GLY A 116 -4.58 0.62 0.22
C GLY A 116 -5.85 0.55 1.05
N VAL A 117 -6.58 1.66 1.20
CA VAL A 117 -7.89 1.69 1.87
C VAL A 117 -8.90 0.82 1.12
N MET A 118 -8.96 0.90 -0.21
CA MET A 118 -9.85 0.07 -1.02
C MET A 118 -9.49 -1.42 -0.90
N ALA A 119 -8.20 -1.76 -0.94
CA ALA A 119 -7.70 -3.11 -0.76
C ALA A 119 -8.02 -3.69 0.64
N LEU A 120 -7.89 -2.89 1.70
CA LEU A 120 -8.24 -3.31 3.06
C LEU A 120 -9.75 -3.48 3.26
N SER A 121 -10.55 -2.61 2.64
CA SER A 121 -12.00 -2.62 2.80
C SER A 121 -12.63 -3.88 2.21
N GLY A 122 -12.14 -4.35 1.06
CA GLY A 122 -12.62 -5.59 0.47
C GLY A 122 -12.04 -6.87 1.11
N GLU A 123 -10.88 -6.81 1.77
CA GLU A 123 -10.30 -7.94 2.53
C GLU A 123 -11.08 -8.26 3.81
N LYS A 124 -11.63 -7.24 4.49
CA LYS A 124 -12.44 -7.41 5.72
C LYS A 124 -13.86 -7.96 5.44
N ARG A 125 -14.37 -7.79 4.23
CA ARG A 125 -15.73 -8.19 3.81
C ARG A 125 -15.98 -9.72 3.81
N PRO A 126 -15.07 -10.60 3.35
CA PRO A 126 -15.27 -12.05 3.38
C PRO A 126 -15.27 -12.68 4.79
N ALA A 127 -14.56 -12.10 5.76
CA ALA A 127 -14.56 -12.64 7.14
C ALA A 127 -15.88 -12.36 7.88
N ARG A 128 -16.48 -11.18 7.66
CA ARG A 128 -17.72 -10.77 8.33
C ARG A 128 -18.96 -11.54 7.86
N LEU A 129 -18.95 -12.12 6.66
CA LEU A 129 -20.09 -12.88 6.11
C LEU A 129 -20.06 -14.37 6.45
N ARG A 130 -18.97 -14.92 7.01
CA ARG A 130 -18.91 -16.32 7.45
C ARG A 130 -19.50 -16.54 8.84
N HIS A 131 -19.28 -15.62 9.78
CA HIS A 131 -19.76 -15.75 11.16
C HIS A 131 -21.28 -15.61 11.41
N PRO A 132 -22.09 -14.89 10.60
CA PRO A 132 -23.52 -14.75 10.88
C PRO A 132 -24.33 -16.03 10.65
N VAL A 133 -23.89 -16.88 9.70
CA VAL A 133 -24.67 -18.05 9.28
C VAL A 133 -24.47 -19.23 10.23
N GLU A 134 -23.25 -19.43 10.75
CA GLU A 134 -22.97 -20.48 11.74
C GLU A 134 -23.69 -20.22 13.07
N ASN A 135 -23.79 -18.96 13.50
CA ASN A 135 -24.55 -18.61 14.72
C ASN A 135 -26.06 -18.80 14.55
N LEU A 136 -26.61 -18.61 13.35
CA LEU A 136 -28.04 -18.80 13.10
C LEU A 136 -28.42 -20.29 13.05
N LEU A 137 -27.55 -21.14 12.50
CA LEU A 137 -27.76 -22.59 12.45
C LEU A 137 -27.52 -23.26 13.81
N GLY A 138 -26.58 -22.75 14.61
CA GLY A 138 -26.35 -23.23 15.98
C GLY A 138 -27.51 -22.93 16.94
N HIS A 139 -28.25 -21.85 16.72
CA HIS A 139 -29.41 -21.49 17.56
C HIS A 139 -30.66 -22.30 17.24
N VAL A 140 -30.83 -22.76 15.99
CA VAL A 140 -32.00 -23.57 15.59
C VAL A 140 -31.82 -25.05 15.96
N ALA A 141 -30.58 -25.55 16.01
CA ALA A 141 -30.30 -26.95 16.37
C ALA A 141 -30.34 -27.25 17.88
N GLY A 142 -30.41 -26.23 18.75
CA GLY A 142 -30.41 -26.38 20.22
C GLY A 142 -31.76 -26.20 20.91
N GLY A 143 -32.84 -25.96 20.17
CA GLY A 143 -34.15 -25.56 20.71
C GLY A 143 -35.16 -26.69 20.94
N GLY A 144 -34.72 -27.94 21.09
CA GLY A 144 -35.58 -29.09 21.37
C GLY A 144 -35.17 -29.80 22.66
N GLN A 145 -35.54 -29.21 23.80
CA GLN A 145 -35.68 -29.91 25.08
C GLN A 145 -37.13 -29.75 25.56
#